data_AF-A0A529SL07-F1
#
_entry.id   AF-A0A529SL07-F1
#
_cell.length_a   1.000
_cell.length_b   1.000
_cell.length_c   1.000
_cell.angle_alpha   90.00
_cell.angle_beta   90.00
_cell.angle_gamma   90.00
#
_symmetry.space_group_name_H-M   'P 1'
#
loop_
_entity.id
_entity.type
_entity.pdbx_description
1 polymer ?
#
loop_
_entity_poly.entity_id
_entity_poly.type
_entity_poly.pdbx_seq_one_letter_code
_entity_poly.pdbx_strand_id
1 'polypeptide(L)'
;LKGLASRAAAYPELFQDARIDLLTSAADNGDGTTGLALSAQGNAGGSAFSASLSGKGSADKLSEAPISVTFNARNDNATTLLALYGLPALPLGMLGHANTDVSAKGSIAGGLATSFNLTADDFRASFDGTVADTAQGPTAKGKVNLDATDIEPWLMTTGVGLPGMG
;
A
#
# COMPACT_ATOMS: atom_id res chain seq x y z
N LEU A 1 -11.36 3.58 -6.50
CA LEU A 1 -10.83 4.71 -7.30
C LEU A 1 -11.08 6.10 -6.69
N LYS A 2 -12.24 6.39 -6.07
CA LYS A 2 -12.51 7.71 -5.45
C LYS A 2 -11.40 8.17 -4.47
N GLY A 3 -10.90 7.27 -3.63
CA GLY A 3 -9.81 7.59 -2.68
C GLY A 3 -8.45 7.90 -3.33
N LEU A 4 -8.13 7.28 -4.47
CA LEU A 4 -6.92 7.62 -5.22
C LEU A 4 -7.07 8.96 -5.94
N ALA A 5 -8.25 9.23 -6.51
CA ALA A 5 -8.54 10.51 -7.15
C ALA A 5 -8.50 11.68 -6.14
N SER A 6 -9.01 11.49 -4.93
CA SER A 6 -8.90 12.51 -3.87
C SER A 6 -7.45 12.76 -3.45
N ARG A 7 -6.62 11.70 -3.39
CA ARG A 7 -5.19 11.84 -3.09
C ARG A 7 -4.44 12.55 -4.22
N ALA A 8 -4.72 12.22 -5.48
CA ALA A 8 -4.15 12.92 -6.64
C ALA A 8 -4.52 14.41 -6.64
N ALA A 9 -5.75 14.75 -6.25
CA ALA A 9 -6.20 16.13 -6.15
C ALA A 9 -5.51 16.88 -4.99
N ALA A 10 -5.31 16.22 -3.84
CA ALA A 10 -4.63 16.80 -2.68
C ALA A 10 -3.11 16.89 -2.86
N TYR A 11 -2.53 15.96 -3.62
CA TYR A 11 -1.09 15.83 -3.88
C TYR A 11 -0.84 15.63 -5.39
N PRO A 12 -0.86 16.71 -6.19
CA PRO A 12 -0.69 16.62 -7.65
C PRO A 12 0.63 15.96 -8.07
N GLU A 13 1.66 16.11 -7.25
CA GLU A 13 3.01 15.54 -7.43
C GLU A 13 3.02 14.00 -7.38
N LEU A 14 2.03 13.35 -6.76
CA LEU A 14 2.03 11.92 -6.44
C LEU A 14 2.18 11.01 -7.68
N PHE A 15 1.70 11.48 -8.82
CA PHE A 15 1.69 10.74 -10.08
C PHE A 15 2.37 11.51 -11.23
N GLN A 16 3.15 12.54 -10.90
CA GLN A 16 3.92 13.25 -11.93
C GLN A 16 4.98 12.36 -12.55
N ASP A 17 5.26 12.62 -13.82
CA ASP A 17 6.23 11.90 -14.65
C ASP A 17 6.07 10.36 -14.60
N ALA A 18 4.83 9.89 -14.42
CA ALA A 18 4.55 8.48 -14.29
C ALA A 18 4.97 7.70 -15.54
N ARG A 19 5.88 6.75 -15.35
CA ARG A 19 6.29 5.76 -16.36
C ARG A 19 6.07 4.39 -15.77
N ILE A 20 5.15 3.64 -16.36
CA ILE A 20 4.68 2.36 -15.82
C ILE A 20 4.77 1.32 -16.92
N ASP A 21 5.55 0.28 -16.68
CA ASP A 21 5.54 -0.95 -17.47
C ASP A 21 4.48 -1.88 -16.87
N LEU A 22 3.56 -2.36 -17.71
CA LEU A 22 2.47 -3.23 -17.31
C LEU A 22 2.54 -4.54 -18.08
N LEU A 23 2.54 -5.66 -17.36
CA LEU A 23 2.46 -7.01 -17.93
C LEU A 23 1.24 -7.74 -17.39
N THR A 24 0.45 -8.29 -18.28
CA THR A 24 -0.74 -9.08 -17.99
C THR A 24 -0.61 -10.45 -18.63
N SER A 25 -0.91 -11.52 -17.89
CA SER A 25 -1.05 -12.86 -18.44
C SER A 25 -2.30 -13.54 -17.89
N ALA A 26 -2.91 -14.36 -18.74
CA ALA A 26 -4.05 -15.20 -18.41
C ALA A 26 -3.82 -16.56 -19.06
N ALA A 27 -4.07 -17.63 -18.31
CA ALA A 27 -3.92 -18.99 -18.79
C ALA A 27 -5.05 -19.88 -18.28
N ASP A 28 -5.63 -20.68 -19.16
CA ASP A 28 -6.51 -21.78 -18.78
C ASP A 28 -5.67 -22.91 -18.18
N ASN A 29 -6.07 -23.42 -17.02
CA ASN A 29 -5.38 -24.49 -16.32
C ASN A 29 -5.86 -25.89 -16.74
N GLY A 30 -6.91 -26.00 -17.57
CA GLY A 30 -7.47 -27.29 -18.01
C GLY A 30 -8.26 -28.03 -16.93
N ASP A 31 -8.45 -27.42 -15.76
CA ASP A 31 -9.21 -27.93 -14.60
C ASP A 31 -10.49 -27.14 -14.33
N GLY A 32 -10.91 -26.28 -15.28
CA GLY A 32 -12.07 -25.38 -15.14
C GLY A 32 -11.76 -24.07 -14.40
N THR A 33 -10.48 -23.78 -14.14
CA THR A 33 -10.03 -22.50 -13.57
C THR A 33 -9.11 -21.74 -14.51
N THR A 34 -9.10 -20.42 -14.38
CA THR A 34 -8.17 -19.52 -15.09
C THR A 34 -7.18 -18.95 -14.10
N GLY A 35 -5.89 -19.06 -14.43
CA GLY A 35 -4.82 -18.34 -13.76
C GLY A 35 -4.68 -16.94 -14.36
N LEU A 36 -4.60 -15.93 -13.50
CA LEU A 36 -4.37 -14.54 -13.87
C LEU A 36 -3.12 -14.04 -13.16
N ALA A 37 -2.26 -13.32 -13.87
CA ALA A 37 -1.17 -12.58 -13.29
C ALA A 37 -1.07 -11.18 -13.93
N LEU A 38 -0.83 -10.20 -13.08
CA LEU A 38 -0.63 -8.80 -13.41
C LEU A 38 0.63 -8.35 -12.67
N SER A 39 1.58 -7.75 -13.37
CA SER A 39 2.69 -7.06 -12.74
C SER A 39 2.84 -5.66 -13.32
N ALA A 40 3.12 -4.70 -12.45
CA ALA A 40 3.42 -3.34 -12.82
C ALA A 40 4.74 -2.92 -12.16
N GLN A 41 5.57 -2.17 -12.86
CA GLN A 41 6.76 -1.54 -12.27
C GLN A 41 6.97 -0.18 -12.91
N GLY A 42 7.60 0.73 -12.19
CA GLY A 42 7.81 2.05 -12.74
C GLY A 42 8.25 3.10 -11.75
N ASN A 43 8.16 4.35 -12.20
CA ASN A 43 8.38 5.53 -11.38
C ASN A 43 7.16 6.44 -11.45
N ALA A 44 6.75 7.03 -10.32
CA ALA A 44 5.69 8.02 -10.24
C ALA A 44 5.90 8.93 -9.02
N GLY A 45 5.88 10.25 -9.22
CA GLY A 45 6.05 11.23 -8.14
C GLY A 45 7.36 11.06 -7.37
N GLY A 46 8.45 10.74 -8.08
CA GLY A 46 9.76 10.41 -7.48
C GLY A 46 9.83 9.04 -6.79
N SER A 47 8.74 8.28 -6.75
CA SER A 47 8.72 6.94 -6.16
C SER A 47 9.04 5.89 -7.21
N ALA A 48 10.07 5.08 -6.99
CA ALA A 48 10.23 3.82 -7.72
C ALA A 48 9.33 2.77 -7.07
N PHE A 49 8.52 2.06 -7.86
CA PHE A 49 7.58 1.07 -7.34
C PHE A 49 7.50 -0.20 -8.19
N SER A 50 7.07 -1.28 -7.56
CA SER A 50 6.63 -2.51 -8.21
C SER A 50 5.37 -3.04 -7.54
N ALA A 51 4.52 -3.68 -8.32
CA ALA A 51 3.28 -4.28 -7.87
C ALA A 51 3.07 -5.60 -8.60
N SER A 52 2.58 -6.61 -7.90
CA SER A 52 2.12 -7.84 -8.51
C SER A 52 0.77 -8.26 -7.93
N LEU A 53 -0.09 -8.79 -8.79
CA LEU A 53 -1.35 -9.43 -8.44
C LEU A 53 -1.40 -10.74 -9.19
N SER A 54 -1.68 -11.82 -8.49
CA SER A 54 -1.93 -13.12 -9.09
C SER A 54 -3.14 -13.76 -8.44
N GLY A 55 -3.86 -14.57 -9.21
CA GLY A 55 -4.98 -15.34 -8.71
C GLY A 55 -5.29 -16.53 -9.59
N LYS A 56 -5.98 -17.51 -9.03
CA LYS A 56 -6.45 -18.69 -9.76
C LYS A 56 -7.87 -18.99 -9.31
N GLY A 57 -8.82 -19.06 -10.23
CA GLY A 57 -10.20 -19.39 -9.88
C GLY A 57 -11.12 -19.55 -11.08
N SER A 58 -12.36 -19.92 -10.81
CA SER A 58 -13.45 -19.96 -11.79
C SER A 58 -14.28 -18.68 -11.70
N ALA A 59 -14.88 -18.25 -12.81
CA ALA A 59 -15.64 -16.99 -12.87
C ALA A 59 -16.78 -16.94 -11.83
N ASP A 60 -17.44 -18.07 -11.57
CA ASP A 60 -18.56 -18.17 -10.62
C ASP A 60 -18.13 -18.18 -9.14
N LYS A 61 -16.82 -18.25 -8.85
CA LYS A 61 -16.26 -18.36 -7.49
C LYS A 61 -15.12 -17.38 -7.22
N LEU A 62 -15.16 -16.22 -7.86
CA LEU A 62 -14.06 -15.25 -7.78
C LEU A 62 -13.79 -14.75 -6.35
N SER A 63 -14.83 -14.67 -5.50
CA SER A 63 -14.68 -14.27 -4.10
C SER A 63 -13.90 -15.30 -3.26
N GLU A 64 -13.98 -16.58 -3.60
CA GLU A 64 -13.27 -17.68 -2.93
C GLU A 64 -11.89 -17.94 -3.55
N ALA A 65 -11.62 -17.38 -4.73
CA ALA A 65 -10.39 -17.61 -5.47
C ALA A 65 -9.17 -17.16 -4.65
N PRO A 66 -8.13 -18.02 -4.51
CA PRO A 66 -6.87 -17.59 -3.92
C PRO A 66 -6.25 -16.48 -4.76
N ILE A 67 -5.90 -15.38 -4.08
CA ILE A 67 -5.17 -14.25 -4.61
C ILE A 67 -3.90 -14.00 -3.80
N SER A 68 -2.90 -13.45 -4.47
CA SER A 68 -1.66 -12.95 -3.87
C SER A 68 -1.36 -11.59 -4.47
N VAL A 69 -1.18 -10.59 -3.60
CA VAL A 69 -0.85 -9.22 -3.95
C VAL A 69 0.47 -8.85 -3.29
N THR A 70 1.35 -8.20 -4.03
CA THR A 70 2.51 -7.50 -3.47
C THR A 70 2.57 -6.09 -4.02
N PHE A 71 3.03 -5.15 -3.20
CA PHE A 71 3.36 -3.80 -3.61
C PHE A 71 4.59 -3.35 -2.84
N ASN A 72 5.56 -2.78 -3.55
CA ASN A 72 6.77 -2.25 -2.99
C ASN A 72 6.99 -0.86 -3.57
N ALA A 73 7.39 0.10 -2.73
CA ALA A 73 7.78 1.41 -3.21
C ALA A 73 8.92 1.99 -2.38
N ARG A 74 9.72 2.84 -3.02
CA ARG A 74 10.77 3.63 -2.38
C ARG A 74 10.69 5.05 -2.88
N ASN A 75 10.87 6.00 -1.97
CA ASN A 75 10.98 7.41 -2.29
C ASN A 75 12.06 8.04 -1.40
N ASP A 76 12.80 9.02 -1.92
CA ASP A 76 13.80 9.75 -1.14
C ASP A 76 13.16 10.75 -0.15
N ASN A 77 11.84 10.93 -0.23
CA ASN A 77 11.01 11.68 0.71
C ASN A 77 9.83 10.83 1.20
N ALA A 78 9.86 10.42 2.47
CA ALA A 78 8.84 9.57 3.08
C ALA A 78 7.45 10.21 3.08
N THR A 79 7.37 11.54 3.08
CA THR A 79 6.12 12.31 2.98
C THR A 79 5.29 11.88 1.77
N THR A 80 5.96 11.58 0.64
CA THR A 80 5.29 11.12 -0.59
C THR A 80 4.62 9.77 -0.40
N LEU A 81 5.26 8.84 0.32
CA LEU A 81 4.67 7.53 0.63
C LEU A 81 3.51 7.67 1.62
N LEU A 82 3.61 8.56 2.62
CA LEU A 82 2.49 8.85 3.53
C LEU A 82 1.27 9.42 2.78
N ALA A 83 1.50 10.37 1.86
CA ALA A 83 0.48 10.92 0.99
C ALA A 83 -0.16 9.86 0.08
N LEU A 84 0.64 8.91 -0.45
CA LEU A 84 0.15 7.76 -1.22
C LEU A 84 -0.87 6.93 -0.44
N TYR A 85 -0.63 6.74 0.86
CA TYR A 85 -1.54 6.02 1.75
C TYR A 85 -2.73 6.85 2.24
N GLY A 86 -2.79 8.13 1.85
CA GLY A 86 -3.87 9.04 2.18
C GLY A 86 -3.76 9.62 3.59
N LEU A 87 -2.58 9.57 4.20
CA LEU A 87 -2.30 10.35 5.39
C LEU A 87 -2.15 11.82 5.00
N PRO A 88 -2.75 12.75 5.75
CA PRO A 88 -2.52 14.17 5.53
C PRO A 88 -1.05 14.46 5.85
N ALA A 89 -0.23 14.62 4.83
CA ALA A 89 1.20 14.86 4.95
C ALA A 89 1.51 16.31 4.56
N LEU A 90 2.02 17.11 5.49
CA LEU A 90 2.55 18.44 5.24
C LEU A 90 3.98 18.29 4.68
N PRO A 91 4.31 18.86 3.51
CA PRO A 91 5.64 18.74 2.91
C PRO A 91 6.65 19.66 3.62
N LEU A 92 6.94 19.36 4.88
CA LEU A 92 7.87 20.12 5.72
C LEU A 92 9.35 19.86 5.37
N GLY A 93 9.62 18.85 4.53
CA GLY A 93 10.96 18.48 4.09
C GLY A 93 11.82 17.83 5.19
N MET A 94 11.19 17.36 6.27
CA MET A 94 11.88 16.80 7.44
C MET A 94 12.05 15.28 7.37
N LEU A 95 11.20 14.59 6.60
CA LEU A 95 11.27 13.15 6.45
C LEU A 95 12.19 12.79 5.29
N GLY A 96 13.24 12.02 5.59
CA GLY A 96 14.20 11.52 4.61
C GLY A 96 13.64 10.38 3.76
N HIS A 97 14.53 9.50 3.31
CA HIS A 97 14.14 8.38 2.45
C HIS A 97 13.29 7.37 3.20
N ALA A 98 12.37 6.73 2.48
CA ALA A 98 11.61 5.62 3.01
C ALA A 98 11.30 4.58 1.94
N ASN A 99 11.14 3.35 2.43
CA ASN A 99 10.67 2.22 1.65
C ASN A 99 9.42 1.65 2.30
N THR A 100 8.58 1.04 1.48
CA THR A 100 7.39 0.33 1.92
C THR A 100 7.23 -0.97 1.20
N ASP A 101 6.77 -1.96 1.95
CA ASP A 101 6.47 -3.31 1.49
C ASP A 101 5.07 -3.67 1.96
N VAL A 102 4.24 -4.14 1.03
CA VAL A 102 2.88 -4.58 1.28
C VAL A 102 2.72 -5.95 0.64
N SER A 103 2.16 -6.89 1.38
CA SER A 103 1.74 -8.18 0.85
C SER A 103 0.38 -8.55 1.40
N ALA A 104 -0.44 -9.20 0.57
CA ALA A 104 -1.73 -9.72 0.97
C ALA A 104 -1.98 -11.05 0.26
N LYS A 105 -2.34 -12.09 1.00
CA LYS A 105 -2.61 -13.44 0.46
C LYS A 105 -3.83 -14.07 1.11
N GLY A 106 -4.69 -14.69 0.31
CA GLY A 106 -5.92 -15.32 0.80
C GLY A 106 -7.02 -15.25 -0.24
N SER A 107 -8.26 -15.08 0.18
CA SER A 107 -9.40 -14.86 -0.71
C SER A 107 -10.26 -13.73 -0.17
N ILE A 108 -11.10 -13.13 -1.02
CA ILE A 108 -11.97 -12.02 -0.60
C ILE A 108 -12.97 -12.51 0.45
N ALA A 109 -13.56 -13.69 0.25
CA ALA A 109 -14.52 -14.29 1.16
C ALA A 109 -13.86 -14.81 2.46
N GLY A 110 -12.61 -15.27 2.39
CA GLY A 110 -11.88 -15.84 3.54
C GLY A 110 -11.03 -14.84 4.33
N GLY A 111 -10.87 -13.63 3.80
CA GLY A 111 -9.92 -12.64 4.31
C GLY A 111 -8.51 -12.82 3.75
N LEU A 112 -7.73 -11.75 3.86
CA LEU A 112 -6.38 -11.63 3.34
C LEU A 112 -5.40 -11.50 4.51
N ALA A 113 -4.52 -12.50 4.65
CA ALA A 113 -3.33 -12.36 5.48
C ALA A 113 -2.47 -11.24 4.88
N THR A 114 -2.37 -10.13 5.60
CA THR A 114 -1.81 -8.87 5.13
C THR A 114 -0.62 -8.49 6.01
N SER A 115 0.49 -8.17 5.37
CA SER A 115 1.66 -7.57 6.00
C SER A 115 1.95 -6.23 5.34
N PHE A 116 2.21 -5.21 6.15
CA PHE A 116 2.59 -3.87 5.75
C PHE A 116 3.82 -3.46 6.55
N ASN A 117 4.81 -2.89 5.88
CA ASN A 117 5.98 -2.29 6.50
C ASN A 117 6.28 -0.95 5.82
N LEU A 118 6.59 0.06 6.63
CA LEU A 118 7.15 1.34 6.23
C LEU A 118 8.42 1.54 7.05
N THR A 119 9.55 1.73 6.38
CA THR A 119 10.86 1.88 7.03
C THR A 119 11.57 3.11 6.47
N ALA A 120 12.08 3.93 7.39
CA ALA A 120 13.00 5.03 7.16
C ALA A 120 14.22 4.87 8.08
N ASP A 121 15.15 5.83 8.06
CA ASP A 121 16.40 5.78 8.84
C ASP A 121 16.18 5.60 10.35
N ASP A 122 15.20 6.32 10.90
CA ASP A 122 14.96 6.42 12.35
C ASP A 122 13.54 6.01 12.75
N PHE A 123 12.79 5.41 11.81
CA PHE A 123 11.37 5.12 11.97
C PHE A 123 10.96 3.82 11.27
N ARG A 124 10.12 3.05 11.94
CA ARG A 124 9.45 1.87 11.40
C ARG A 124 8.00 1.81 11.85
N ALA A 125 7.09 1.64 10.91
CA ALA A 125 5.70 1.29 11.17
C ALA A 125 5.37 -0.03 10.47
N SER A 126 4.81 -1.00 11.18
CA SER A 126 4.40 -2.27 10.59
C SER A 126 3.02 -2.72 11.05
N PHE A 127 2.36 -3.49 10.20
CA PHE A 127 1.13 -4.21 10.50
C PHE A 127 1.23 -5.64 9.98
N ASP A 128 0.88 -6.60 10.83
CA ASP A 128 0.78 -8.01 10.45
C ASP A 128 -0.56 -8.57 10.97
N GLY A 129 -1.43 -8.99 10.06
CA GLY A 129 -2.77 -9.41 10.43
C GLY A 129 -3.61 -9.95 9.29
N THR A 130 -4.92 -9.90 9.49
CA THR A 130 -5.92 -10.30 8.51
C THR A 130 -6.84 -9.12 8.22
N VAL A 131 -7.05 -8.82 6.94
CA VAL A 131 -8.03 -7.86 6.45
C VAL A 131 -9.17 -8.64 5.81
N ALA A 132 -10.42 -8.35 6.17
CA ALA A 132 -11.59 -9.03 5.64
C ALA A 132 -12.73 -8.05 5.39
N ASP A 133 -13.49 -8.28 4.31
CA ASP A 133 -14.73 -7.56 4.07
C ASP A 133 -15.89 -8.29 4.75
N THR A 134 -16.61 -7.60 5.63
CA THR A 134 -17.69 -8.19 6.43
C THR A 134 -18.99 -7.47 6.16
N ALA A 135 -20.12 -8.03 6.59
CA ALA A 135 -21.42 -7.37 6.47
C ALA A 135 -21.48 -6.01 7.20
N GLN A 136 -20.60 -5.76 8.17
CA GLN A 136 -20.50 -4.50 8.91
C GLN A 136 -19.47 -3.54 8.30
N GLY A 137 -18.85 -3.92 7.18
CA GLY A 137 -17.79 -3.20 6.50
C GLY A 137 -16.42 -3.89 6.60
N PRO A 138 -15.37 -3.24 6.06
CA PRO A 138 -14.02 -3.77 6.11
C PRO A 138 -13.49 -3.80 7.55
N THR A 139 -12.86 -4.92 7.90
CA THR A 139 -12.24 -5.15 9.21
C THR A 139 -10.76 -5.48 9.03
N ALA A 140 -9.93 -5.07 9.99
CA ALA A 140 -8.53 -5.44 10.07
C ALA A 140 -8.21 -5.88 11.50
N LYS A 141 -7.63 -7.07 11.66
CA LYS A 141 -7.21 -7.61 12.94
C LYS A 141 -5.76 -8.07 12.85
N GLY A 142 -4.89 -7.49 13.66
CA GLY A 142 -3.46 -7.77 13.59
C GLY A 142 -2.67 -7.10 14.69
N LYS A 143 -1.35 -7.28 14.62
CA LYS A 143 -0.39 -6.56 15.43
C LYS A 143 0.04 -5.31 14.66
N VAL A 144 0.13 -4.19 15.36
CA VAL A 144 0.70 -2.95 14.85
C VAL A 144 1.93 -2.66 15.70
N ASN A 145 3.06 -2.40 15.04
CA ASN A 145 4.28 -1.96 15.70
C ASN A 145 4.68 -0.60 15.16
N LEU A 146 5.18 0.25 16.05
CA LEU A 146 5.72 1.56 15.74
C LEU A 146 7.00 1.73 16.55
N ASP A 147 8.11 1.97 15.87
CA ASP A 147 9.42 2.24 16.46
C ASP A 147 9.96 3.53 15.84
N ALA A 148 10.42 4.45 16.67
CA ALA A 148 11.02 5.69 16.21
C ALA A 148 12.07 6.17 17.21
N THR A 149 13.23 6.61 16.71
CA THR A 149 14.23 7.29 17.56
C THR A 149 13.75 8.68 17.96
N ASP A 150 13.14 9.39 17.01
CA ASP A 150 12.41 10.63 17.24
C ASP A 150 11.10 10.61 16.43
N ILE A 151 9.97 10.75 17.13
CA ILE A 151 8.63 10.67 16.52
C ILE A 151 8.09 12.05 16.12
N GLU A 152 8.71 13.14 16.60
CA GLU A 152 8.21 14.50 16.38
C GLU A 152 8.11 14.88 14.90
N PRO A 153 9.12 14.60 14.04
CA PRO A 153 9.02 14.93 12.62
C PRO A 153 7.85 14.24 11.92
N TRP A 154 7.52 13.02 12.35
CA TRP A 154 6.43 12.21 11.80
C TRP A 154 5.06 12.73 12.23
N LEU A 155 4.90 13.15 13.50
CA LEU A 155 3.66 13.73 14.01
C LEU A 155 3.40 15.11 13.40
N MET A 156 4.41 15.96 13.33
CA MET A 156 4.31 17.27 12.66
C MET A 156 3.90 17.11 11.19
N THR A 157 4.51 16.15 10.48
CA THR A 157 4.18 15.87 9.07
C THR A 157 2.73 15.41 8.94
N THR A 158 2.22 14.61 9.87
CA THR A 158 0.84 14.11 9.86
C THR A 158 -0.19 15.13 10.38
N GLY A 159 0.23 16.36 10.68
CA GLY A 159 -0.63 17.42 11.20
C GLY A 159 -1.08 17.19 12.65
N VAL A 160 -0.44 16.26 13.36
CA VAL A 160 -0.69 16.02 14.78
C VAL A 160 0.19 16.96 15.59
N GLY A 161 -0.38 18.07 16.06
CA GLY A 161 0.29 18.97 16.99
C GLY A 161 0.28 18.40 18.41
N LEU A 162 1.44 18.25 19.04
CA LEU A 162 1.54 17.97 20.47
C LEU A 162 1.30 19.26 21.27
N PRO A 163 0.49 19.25 22.34
CA PRO A 163 0.35 20.39 23.23
C PRO A 163 1.72 20.73 23.85
N GLY A 164 2.18 21.97 23.66
CA GLY A 164 3.46 22.46 24.19
C GLY A 164 4.53 22.78 23.15
N MET A 165 4.26 22.59 21.85
CA MET A 165 5.13 23.11 20.79
C MET A 165 4.76 24.57 20.47
N GLY A 166 5.41 25.50 21.17
CA GLY A 166 5.34 26.95 20.98
C GLY A 166 6.64 27.61 21.44
#